data_AF-A0A380BDM6-F1
#
_entry.id   AF-A0A380BDM6-F1
#
_cell.length_a   1.000
_cell.length_b   1.000
_cell.length_c   1.000
_cell.angle_alpha   90.00
_cell.angle_beta   90.00
_cell.angle_gamma   90.00
#
_symmetry.space_group_name_H-M   'P 1'
#
loop_
_entity.id
_entity.type
_entity.pdbx_description
1 polymer ?
#
loop_
_entity_poly.entity_id
_entity_poly.type
_entity_poly.pdbx_seq_one_letter_code
_entity_poly.pdbx_strand_id
1 'polypeptide(L)'
;MSHFPKAFIFDLDGVITDTAEFHYLAWKKLAKELGLSIDRQFNEQLKGISRMESLEKILALDPSLSAMSNEEKERLATEKNEYYLTLIDQLQPDAILPGIEQLLKKCVEQKVKIALGSASKNAQTIVEKLGLIEYFDYIVDAGKVEKGKPDPETFTTAADYLGVPYSDCIGLEDAVAGVEAVNSAQMFSVGVGSFEHLHHADYVVEDTSELIFEDIIKQYQKQREAGKSTTT
;
A
#
# COMPACT_ATOMS: atom_id res chain seq x y z
N MET A 1 7.84 -30.56 -6.33
CA MET A 1 8.07 -29.81 -5.07
C MET A 1 6.99 -28.75 -4.99
N SER A 2 6.24 -28.70 -3.87
CA SER A 2 5.31 -27.60 -3.60
C SER A 2 6.09 -26.30 -3.54
N HIS A 3 5.71 -25.33 -4.37
CA HIS A 3 6.41 -24.05 -4.48
C HIS A 3 5.97 -23.17 -3.31
N PHE A 4 6.92 -22.65 -2.54
CA PHE A 4 6.67 -21.83 -1.36
C PHE A 4 7.08 -20.38 -1.66
N PRO A 5 6.30 -19.37 -1.26
CA PRO A 5 6.68 -17.97 -1.48
C PRO A 5 7.93 -17.62 -0.68
N LYS A 6 8.70 -16.67 -1.19
CA LYS A 6 9.97 -16.23 -0.61
C LYS A 6 9.91 -14.82 -0.04
N ALA A 7 8.92 -14.02 -0.45
CA ALA A 7 8.72 -12.69 0.07
C ALA A 7 7.24 -12.35 0.22
N PHE A 8 6.92 -11.58 1.26
CA PHE A 8 5.67 -10.85 1.41
C PHE A 8 5.99 -9.36 1.29
N ILE A 9 5.22 -8.65 0.46
CA ILE A 9 5.36 -7.22 0.22
C ILE A 9 4.04 -6.56 0.61
N PHE A 10 4.08 -5.80 1.69
CA PHE A 10 2.89 -5.19 2.27
C PHE A 10 2.73 -3.76 1.77
N ASP A 11 1.53 -3.33 1.40
CA ASP A 11 1.19 -1.91 1.51
C ASP A 11 1.13 -1.48 2.98
N LEU A 12 1.06 -0.17 3.22
CA LEU A 12 0.94 0.40 4.54
C LEU A 12 -0.51 0.67 4.94
N ASP A 13 -1.23 1.43 4.11
CA ASP A 13 -2.53 1.99 4.43
C ASP A 13 -3.61 0.93 4.21
N GLY A 14 -4.46 0.70 5.22
CA GLY A 14 -5.50 -0.34 5.15
C GLY A 14 -4.98 -1.77 5.25
N VAL A 15 -3.66 -1.97 5.26
CA VAL A 15 -3.01 -3.27 5.48
C VAL A 15 -2.30 -3.32 6.83
N ILE A 16 -1.29 -2.49 7.08
CA ILE A 16 -0.55 -2.49 8.37
C ILE A 16 -1.29 -1.66 9.42
N THR A 17 -1.81 -0.51 9.01
CA THR A 17 -2.50 0.46 9.86
C THR A 17 -3.49 1.26 8.99
N ASP A 18 -4.52 1.84 9.59
CA ASP A 18 -5.38 2.79 8.88
C ASP A 18 -4.82 4.22 9.04
N THR A 19 -4.04 4.70 8.06
CA THR A 19 -3.68 6.14 7.98
C THR A 19 -4.43 6.89 6.87
N ALA A 20 -5.33 6.21 6.15
CA ALA A 20 -6.15 6.82 5.12
C ALA A 20 -7.01 7.95 5.68
N GLU A 21 -7.49 7.81 6.93
CA GLU A 21 -8.20 8.86 7.64
C GLU A 21 -7.34 10.11 7.86
N PHE A 22 -6.09 9.95 8.28
CA PHE A 22 -5.19 11.09 8.51
C PHE A 22 -4.83 11.77 7.19
N HIS A 23 -4.69 11.00 6.10
CA HIS A 23 -4.56 11.55 4.76
C HIS A 23 -5.78 12.38 4.36
N TYR A 24 -6.99 11.86 4.57
CA TYR A 24 -8.24 12.58 4.29
C TYR A 24 -8.32 13.89 5.06
N LEU A 25 -8.09 13.87 6.37
CA LEU A 25 -8.17 15.07 7.22
C LEU A 25 -7.16 16.14 6.77
N ALA A 26 -5.94 15.73 6.42
CA ALA A 26 -4.92 16.65 5.96
C ALA A 26 -5.21 17.23 4.57
N TRP A 27 -5.67 16.41 3.62
CA TRP A 27 -6.13 16.90 2.32
C TRP A 27 -7.36 17.79 2.41
N LYS A 28 -8.32 17.45 3.29
CA LYS A 28 -9.52 18.24 3.53
C LYS A 28 -9.20 19.63 4.06
N LYS A 29 -8.22 19.75 4.97
CA LYS A 29 -7.72 21.04 5.46
C LYS A 29 -7.18 21.87 4.30
N LEU A 30 -6.27 21.31 3.50
CA LEU A 30 -5.66 22.00 2.36
C LEU A 30 -6.71 22.41 1.33
N ALA A 31 -7.60 21.49 0.96
CA ALA A 31 -8.67 21.76 0.00
C ALA A 31 -9.53 22.95 0.45
N LYS A 32 -9.89 23.00 1.74
CA LYS A 32 -10.65 24.11 2.32
C LYS A 32 -9.92 25.45 2.22
N GLU A 33 -8.60 25.45 2.41
CA GLU A 33 -7.75 26.66 2.28
C GLU A 33 -7.68 27.18 0.85
N LEU A 34 -7.81 26.27 -0.13
CA LEU A 34 -7.92 26.58 -1.56
C LEU A 34 -9.36 26.91 -2.00
N GLY A 35 -10.33 26.96 -1.08
CA GLY A 35 -11.74 27.19 -1.40
C GLY A 35 -12.48 25.99 -1.99
N LEU A 36 -11.88 24.80 -1.93
CA LEU A 36 -12.44 23.53 -2.40
C LEU A 36 -13.08 22.74 -1.25
N SER A 37 -13.88 21.75 -1.61
CA SER A 37 -14.45 20.78 -0.66
C SER A 37 -14.28 19.37 -1.20
N ILE A 38 -13.69 18.49 -0.38
CA ILE A 38 -13.59 17.05 -0.66
C ILE A 38 -14.32 16.25 0.43
N ASP A 39 -14.98 15.18 0.01
CA ASP A 39 -15.62 14.22 0.89
C ASP A 39 -14.86 12.88 0.87
N ARG A 40 -15.38 11.90 1.61
CA ARG A 40 -14.78 10.57 1.69
C ARG A 40 -14.89 9.80 0.38
N GLN A 41 -15.97 10.01 -0.37
CA GLN A 41 -16.17 9.39 -1.67
C GLN A 41 -15.09 9.84 -2.67
N PHE A 42 -14.72 11.12 -2.64
CA PHE A 42 -13.59 11.62 -3.41
C PHE A 42 -12.26 11.04 -2.89
N ASN A 43 -12.10 10.93 -1.57
CA ASN A 43 -10.88 10.41 -0.97
C ASN A 43 -10.55 8.96 -1.36
N GLU A 44 -11.55 8.14 -1.69
CA GLU A 44 -11.31 6.79 -2.23
C GLU A 44 -10.47 6.82 -3.51
N GLN A 45 -10.56 7.89 -4.31
CA GLN A 45 -9.74 8.06 -5.53
C GLN A 45 -8.29 8.51 -5.24
N LEU A 46 -7.98 8.82 -3.98
CA LEU A 46 -6.67 9.25 -3.52
C LEU A 46 -5.93 8.14 -2.75
N LYS A 47 -6.59 7.02 -2.47
CA LYS A 47 -5.94 5.87 -1.81
C LYS A 47 -4.92 5.23 -2.75
N GLY A 48 -3.77 4.84 -2.18
CA GLY A 48 -2.71 4.13 -2.91
C GLY A 48 -1.91 4.95 -3.93
N ILE A 49 -2.24 6.23 -4.18
CA ILE A 49 -1.51 7.09 -5.13
C ILE A 49 -0.54 8.05 -4.42
N SER A 50 0.38 8.63 -5.19
CA SER A 50 1.39 9.53 -4.62
C SER A 50 0.81 10.84 -4.10
N ARG A 51 1.58 11.54 -3.27
CA ARG A 51 1.22 12.86 -2.73
C ARG A 51 0.97 13.89 -3.83
N MET A 52 1.80 13.90 -4.87
CA MET A 52 1.66 14.87 -5.97
C MET A 52 0.48 14.52 -6.86
N GLU A 53 0.26 13.24 -7.19
CA GLU A 53 -0.95 12.84 -7.93
C GLU A 53 -2.23 13.15 -7.15
N SER A 54 -2.22 12.97 -5.82
CA SER A 54 -3.33 13.35 -4.96
C SER A 54 -3.62 14.85 -5.04
N LEU A 55 -2.57 15.68 -4.97
CA LEU A 55 -2.70 17.13 -5.10
C LEU A 55 -3.27 17.51 -6.47
N GLU A 56 -2.75 16.93 -7.55
CA GLU A 56 -3.25 17.20 -8.91
C GLU A 56 -4.73 16.86 -9.07
N LYS A 57 -5.19 15.73 -8.50
CA LYS A 57 -6.62 15.36 -8.49
C LYS A 57 -7.47 16.38 -7.74
N ILE A 58 -6.99 16.89 -6.60
CA ILE A 58 -7.70 17.91 -5.82
C ILE A 58 -7.75 19.24 -6.59
N LEU A 59 -6.63 19.70 -7.15
CA LEU A 59 -6.57 20.93 -7.92
C LEU A 59 -7.44 20.87 -9.18
N ALA A 60 -7.59 19.69 -9.79
CA ALA A 60 -8.47 19.48 -10.93
C ALA A 60 -9.96 19.71 -10.65
N LEU A 61 -10.38 19.83 -9.38
CA LEU A 61 -11.74 20.21 -9.01
C LEU A 61 -12.08 21.66 -9.38
N ASP A 62 -11.08 22.53 -9.51
CA ASP A 62 -11.25 23.89 -10.01
C ASP A 62 -10.23 24.20 -11.12
N PRO A 63 -10.67 24.29 -12.39
CA PRO A 63 -9.80 24.62 -13.51
C PRO A 63 -9.01 25.92 -13.34
N SER A 64 -9.45 26.87 -12.51
CA SER A 64 -8.71 28.10 -12.24
C SER A 64 -7.37 27.84 -11.52
N LEU A 65 -7.25 26.70 -10.82
CA LEU A 65 -6.04 26.27 -10.13
C LEU A 65 -5.08 25.48 -11.03
N SER A 66 -5.48 25.12 -12.26
CA SER A 66 -4.67 24.31 -13.18
C SER A 66 -3.36 24.99 -13.63
N ALA A 67 -3.31 26.33 -13.58
CA ALA A 67 -2.13 27.12 -13.98
C ALA A 67 -1.10 27.30 -12.86
N MET A 68 -1.30 26.65 -11.71
CA MET A 68 -0.38 26.71 -10.57
C MET A 68 1.01 26.18 -10.94
N SER A 69 2.06 26.92 -10.55
CA SER A 69 3.44 26.52 -10.82
C SER A 69 3.83 25.26 -10.03
N ASN A 70 4.80 24.49 -10.53
CA ASN A 70 5.31 23.32 -9.82
C ASN A 70 5.87 23.67 -8.44
N GLU A 71 6.52 24.84 -8.31
CA GLU A 71 7.04 25.33 -7.02
C GLU A 71 5.91 25.53 -6.00
N GLU A 72 4.78 26.11 -6.42
CA GLU A 72 3.65 26.32 -5.54
C GLU A 72 2.96 24.99 -5.18
N LYS A 73 2.85 24.06 -6.13
CA LYS A 73 2.34 22.70 -5.85
C LYS A 73 3.21 21.97 -4.82
N GLU A 74 4.53 22.04 -4.94
CA GLU A 74 5.46 21.46 -3.96
C GLU A 74 5.32 22.11 -2.58
N ARG A 75 5.10 23.43 -2.52
CA ARG A 75 4.84 24.16 -1.28
C ARG A 75 3.56 23.65 -0.60
N LEU A 76 2.45 23.51 -1.34
CA LEU A 76 1.18 23.00 -0.81
C LEU A 76 1.28 21.54 -0.39
N ALA A 77 1.98 20.71 -1.16
CA ALA A 77 2.23 19.32 -0.81
C ALA A 77 3.07 19.20 0.48
N THR A 78 4.02 20.10 0.67
CA THR A 78 4.83 20.19 1.90
C THR A 78 3.96 20.61 3.09
N GLU A 79 3.17 21.68 2.96
CA GLU A 79 2.27 22.18 4.00
C GLU A 79 1.25 21.11 4.45
N LYS A 80 0.65 20.40 3.49
CA LYS A 80 -0.22 19.26 3.80
C LYS A 80 0.53 18.16 4.53
N ASN A 81 1.77 17.87 4.14
CA ASN A 81 2.56 16.82 4.76
C ASN A 81 2.96 17.16 6.20
N GLU A 82 3.35 18.41 6.46
CA GLU A 82 3.64 18.89 7.80
C GLU A 82 2.45 18.68 8.73
N TYR A 83 1.25 19.06 8.27
CA TYR A 83 0.04 18.80 9.05
C TYR A 83 -0.25 17.30 9.21
N TYR A 84 -0.08 16.49 8.16
CA TYR A 84 -0.21 15.03 8.25
C TYR A 84 0.73 14.42 9.29
N LEU A 85 1.99 14.87 9.35
CA LEU A 85 2.97 14.42 10.34
C LEU A 85 2.49 14.69 11.78
N THR A 86 1.80 15.80 12.02
CA THR A 86 1.19 16.08 13.34
C THR A 86 0.04 15.12 13.70
N LEU A 87 -0.70 14.62 12.70
CA LEU A 87 -1.78 13.65 12.92
C LEU A 87 -1.23 12.27 13.26
N ILE A 88 -0.24 11.80 12.49
CA ILE A 88 0.40 10.50 12.72
C ILE A 88 1.33 10.48 13.93
N ASP A 89 1.68 11.64 14.50
CA ASP A 89 2.51 11.69 15.70
C ASP A 89 1.86 10.96 16.89
N GLN A 90 0.52 10.95 16.90
CA GLN A 90 -0.32 10.32 17.91
C GLN A 90 -0.44 8.79 17.74
N LEU A 91 0.07 8.21 16.64
CA LEU A 91 0.01 6.76 16.41
C LEU A 91 0.72 6.00 17.54
N GLN A 92 0.03 4.97 18.03
CA GLN A 92 0.52 4.03 19.03
C GLN A 92 0.44 2.60 18.46
N PRO A 93 1.13 1.62 19.05
CA PRO A 93 1.10 0.23 18.56
C PRO A 93 -0.28 -0.42 18.52
N ASP A 94 -1.30 0.12 19.21
CA ASP A 94 -2.68 -0.35 19.12
C ASP A 94 -3.38 0.04 17.80
N ALA A 95 -2.77 0.90 16.98
CA ALA A 95 -3.20 1.22 15.64
C ALA A 95 -2.79 0.17 14.59
N ILE A 96 -1.98 -0.83 14.97
CA ILE A 96 -1.69 -1.98 14.10
C ILE A 96 -3.00 -2.72 13.83
N LEU A 97 -3.31 -2.94 12.55
CA LEU A 97 -4.52 -3.64 12.17
C LEU A 97 -4.50 -5.10 12.68
N PRO A 98 -5.68 -5.66 13.05
CA PRO A 98 -5.77 -7.00 13.61
C PRO A 98 -5.06 -8.06 12.75
N GLY A 99 -4.35 -9.01 13.37
CA GLY A 99 -3.67 -10.11 12.68
C GLY A 99 -2.31 -9.79 12.06
N ILE A 100 -2.00 -8.53 11.78
CA ILE A 100 -0.76 -8.14 11.06
C ILE A 100 0.51 -8.52 11.81
N GLU A 101 0.61 -8.20 13.10
CA GLU A 101 1.81 -8.56 13.87
C GLU A 101 2.02 -10.09 13.93
N GLN A 102 0.92 -10.86 13.95
CA GLN A 102 0.97 -12.32 13.96
C GLN A 102 1.45 -12.84 12.60
N LEU A 103 0.98 -12.26 11.50
CA LEU A 103 1.42 -12.60 10.16
C LEU A 103 2.91 -12.27 9.95
N LEU A 104 3.37 -11.09 10.38
CA LEU A 104 4.79 -10.70 10.31
C LEU A 104 5.67 -11.70 11.09
N LYS A 105 5.28 -12.06 12.31
CA LYS A 105 5.98 -13.09 13.10
C LYS A 105 6.05 -14.42 12.37
N LYS A 106 4.95 -14.86 11.73
CA LYS A 106 4.90 -16.10 10.94
C LYS A 106 5.84 -16.05 9.74
N CYS A 107 5.90 -14.93 9.03
CA CYS A 107 6.85 -14.75 7.92
C CYS A 107 8.30 -14.92 8.41
N VAL A 108 8.67 -14.28 9.53
CA VAL A 108 10.00 -14.42 10.15
C VAL A 108 10.28 -15.87 10.56
N GLU A 109 9.34 -16.53 11.26
CA GLU A 109 9.47 -17.94 11.67
C GLU A 109 9.73 -18.87 10.47
N GLN A 110 9.07 -18.61 9.33
CA GLN A 110 9.19 -19.38 8.11
C GLN A 110 10.34 -18.91 7.19
N LYS A 111 11.14 -17.94 7.62
CA LYS A 111 12.26 -17.35 6.85
C LYS A 111 11.81 -16.78 5.49
N VAL A 112 10.60 -16.24 5.45
CA VAL A 112 10.05 -15.48 4.32
C VAL A 112 10.47 -14.03 4.51
N LYS A 113 11.02 -13.43 3.46
CA LYS A 113 11.43 -12.03 3.49
C LYS A 113 10.22 -11.10 3.55
N ILE A 114 10.37 -9.94 4.16
CA ILE A 114 9.29 -8.98 4.36
C ILE A 114 9.74 -7.62 3.83
N ALA A 115 8.95 -7.04 2.93
CA ALA A 115 9.16 -5.67 2.50
C ALA A 115 7.88 -4.84 2.61
N LEU A 116 8.06 -3.52 2.70
CA LEU A 116 6.98 -2.54 2.64
C LEU A 116 7.02 -1.80 1.30
N GLY A 117 5.96 -1.95 0.52
CA GLY A 117 5.74 -1.30 -0.78
C GLY A 117 4.60 -0.29 -0.72
N SER A 118 4.87 0.90 -0.17
CA SER A 118 3.89 1.97 0.00
C SER A 118 4.21 3.19 -0.86
N ALA A 119 3.17 3.92 -1.30
CA ALA A 119 3.30 5.23 -1.95
C ALA A 119 3.63 6.37 -0.96
N SER A 120 3.57 6.10 0.35
CA SER A 120 3.82 7.09 1.40
C SER A 120 5.32 7.27 1.65
N LYS A 121 5.82 8.49 1.47
CA LYS A 121 7.17 8.88 1.92
C LYS A 121 7.35 8.83 3.45
N ASN A 122 6.27 8.65 4.20
CA ASN A 122 6.28 8.57 5.66
C ASN A 122 6.22 7.12 6.18
N ALA A 123 6.25 6.13 5.29
CA ALA A 123 6.02 4.73 5.64
C ALA A 123 7.00 4.21 6.70
N GLN A 124 8.30 4.54 6.58
CA GLN A 124 9.31 4.18 7.56
C GLN A 124 8.98 4.76 8.95
N THR A 125 8.67 6.06 9.04
CA THR A 125 8.30 6.71 10.30
C THR A 125 7.09 6.06 10.96
N ILE A 126 6.11 5.63 10.17
CA ILE A 126 4.90 4.99 10.68
C ILE A 126 5.23 3.62 11.27
N VAL A 127 5.93 2.74 10.54
CA VAL A 127 6.27 1.41 11.08
C VAL A 127 7.27 1.48 12.24
N GLU A 128 8.13 2.50 12.31
CA GLU A 128 8.96 2.79 13.49
C GLU A 128 8.10 3.14 14.71
N LYS A 129 7.12 4.04 14.57
CA LYS A 129 6.18 4.41 15.64
C LYS A 129 5.33 3.24 16.12
N LEU A 130 4.93 2.36 15.21
CA LEU A 130 4.18 1.15 15.54
C LEU A 130 5.07 0.05 16.16
N GLY A 131 6.39 0.22 16.19
CA GLY A 131 7.33 -0.78 16.71
C GLY A 131 7.48 -2.01 15.80
N LEU A 132 7.21 -1.85 14.50
CA LEU A 132 7.25 -2.93 13.50
C LEU A 132 8.49 -2.89 12.60
N ILE A 133 9.33 -1.86 12.70
CA ILE A 133 10.49 -1.65 11.80
C ILE A 133 11.40 -2.88 11.69
N GLU A 134 11.63 -3.60 12.79
CA GLU A 134 12.52 -4.76 12.86
C GLU A 134 12.01 -5.99 12.07
N TYR A 135 10.74 -6.02 11.66
CA TYR A 135 10.21 -7.10 10.82
C TYR A 135 10.57 -6.91 9.34
N PHE A 136 10.81 -5.68 8.88
CA PHE A 136 10.97 -5.39 7.46
C PHE A 136 12.44 -5.50 7.04
N ASP A 137 12.73 -6.42 6.13
CA ASP A 137 14.04 -6.52 5.47
C ASP A 137 14.29 -5.30 4.56
N TYR A 138 13.22 -4.69 4.05
CA TYR A 138 13.29 -3.53 3.18
C TYR A 138 12.03 -2.67 3.22
N ILE A 139 12.19 -1.35 3.12
CA ILE A 139 11.12 -0.39 2.93
C ILE A 139 11.43 0.40 1.67
N VAL A 140 10.51 0.36 0.71
CA VAL A 140 10.66 1.08 -0.56
C VAL A 140 10.69 2.58 -0.29
N ASP A 141 11.69 3.25 -0.85
CA ASP A 141 11.78 4.70 -0.84
C ASP A 141 10.81 5.29 -1.87
N ALA A 142 9.61 5.67 -1.43
CA ALA A 142 8.59 6.28 -2.28
C ALA A 142 9.05 7.60 -2.95
N GLY A 143 10.17 8.21 -2.52
CA GLY A 143 10.79 9.34 -3.19
C GLY A 143 11.55 8.97 -4.47
N LYS A 144 11.87 7.69 -4.68
CA LYS A 144 12.58 7.16 -5.84
C LYS A 144 11.70 6.38 -6.81
N VAL A 145 10.44 6.14 -6.44
CA VAL A 145 9.45 5.54 -7.32
C VAL A 145 9.01 6.59 -8.34
N GLU A 146 9.26 6.33 -9.63
CA GLU A 146 8.89 7.23 -10.72
C GLU A 146 7.42 7.13 -11.09
N LYS A 147 6.84 5.92 -11.01
CA LYS A 147 5.45 5.62 -11.37
C LYS A 147 4.69 5.05 -10.18
N GLY A 148 3.66 5.77 -9.76
CA GLY A 148 2.74 5.33 -8.72
C GLY A 148 1.85 4.16 -9.16
N LYS A 149 1.21 3.52 -8.18
CA LYS A 149 0.18 2.50 -8.41
C LYS A 149 -0.90 3.09 -9.35
N PRO A 150 -1.35 2.38 -10.40
CA PRO A 150 -1.26 0.93 -10.59
C PRO A 150 0.00 0.42 -11.30
N ASP A 151 1.02 1.25 -11.53
CA ASP A 151 2.30 0.75 -12.03
C ASP A 151 2.96 -0.18 -10.98
N PRO A 152 3.55 -1.31 -11.39
CA PRO A 152 4.13 -2.29 -10.47
C PRO A 152 5.41 -1.82 -9.77
N GLU A 153 5.99 -0.68 -10.15
CA GLU A 153 7.34 -0.23 -9.74
C GLU A 153 7.60 -0.34 -8.23
N THR A 154 6.64 0.04 -7.39
CA THR A 154 6.79 -0.06 -5.93
C THR A 154 7.00 -1.51 -5.48
N PHE A 155 6.23 -2.45 -6.02
CA PHE A 155 6.33 -3.87 -5.67
C PHE A 155 7.56 -4.53 -6.31
N THR A 156 7.86 -4.24 -7.57
CA THR A 156 9.06 -4.80 -8.24
C THR A 156 10.34 -4.29 -7.59
N THR A 157 10.39 -3.01 -7.18
CA THR A 157 11.53 -2.45 -6.44
C THR A 157 11.78 -3.20 -5.15
N ALA A 158 10.72 -3.52 -4.40
CA ALA A 158 10.84 -4.33 -3.20
C ALA A 158 11.41 -5.73 -3.51
N ALA A 159 10.84 -6.43 -4.49
CA ALA A 159 11.30 -7.77 -4.85
C ALA A 159 12.75 -7.79 -5.39
N ASP A 160 13.12 -6.80 -6.19
CA ASP A 160 14.47 -6.61 -6.73
C ASP A 160 15.49 -6.42 -5.61
N TYR A 161 15.18 -5.55 -4.64
CA TYR A 161 16.04 -5.35 -3.46
C TYR A 161 16.21 -6.64 -2.66
N LEU A 162 15.12 -7.38 -2.46
CA LEU A 162 15.15 -8.67 -1.76
C LEU A 162 15.83 -9.77 -2.58
N GLY A 163 16.08 -9.57 -3.87
CA GLY A 163 16.63 -10.59 -4.78
C GLY A 163 15.69 -11.79 -4.94
N VAL A 164 14.38 -11.55 -4.93
CA VAL A 164 13.34 -12.60 -5.02
C VAL A 164 12.64 -12.51 -6.37
N PRO A 165 12.47 -13.63 -7.11
CA PRO A 165 11.67 -13.63 -8.34
C PRO A 165 10.24 -13.17 -8.06
N TYR A 166 9.67 -12.33 -8.92
CA TYR A 166 8.34 -11.76 -8.67
C TYR A 166 7.25 -12.84 -8.51
N SER A 167 7.34 -13.94 -9.25
CA SER A 167 6.42 -15.08 -9.11
C SER A 167 6.47 -15.78 -7.73
N ASP A 168 7.51 -15.50 -6.94
CA ASP A 168 7.74 -16.04 -5.59
C ASP A 168 7.37 -15.00 -4.52
N CYS A 169 6.79 -13.86 -4.91
CA CYS A 169 6.31 -12.82 -4.01
C CYS A 169 4.78 -12.88 -3.83
N ILE A 170 4.34 -12.50 -2.64
CA ILE A 170 2.95 -12.21 -2.30
C ILE A 170 2.84 -10.72 -2.00
N GLY A 171 1.92 -10.01 -2.67
CA GLY A 171 1.62 -8.61 -2.40
C GLY A 171 0.30 -8.47 -1.63
N LEU A 172 0.28 -7.68 -0.55
CA LEU A 172 -0.90 -7.43 0.27
C LEU A 172 -1.35 -5.97 0.13
N GLU A 173 -2.64 -5.76 -0.10
CA GLU A 173 -3.18 -4.45 -0.48
C GLU A 173 -4.67 -4.27 -0.15
N ASP A 174 -5.13 -3.03 0.06
CA ASP A 174 -6.55 -2.70 0.32
C ASP A 174 -7.24 -1.95 -0.84
N ALA A 175 -6.45 -1.43 -1.80
CA ALA A 175 -6.93 -0.60 -2.89
C ALA A 175 -6.85 -1.27 -4.27
N VAL A 176 -7.82 -0.94 -5.14
CA VAL A 176 -7.89 -1.42 -6.54
C VAL A 176 -6.58 -1.20 -7.28
N ALA A 177 -6.06 0.02 -7.24
CA ALA A 177 -4.83 0.39 -7.95
C ALA A 177 -3.62 -0.39 -7.44
N GLY A 178 -3.55 -0.70 -6.14
CA GLY A 178 -2.44 -1.49 -5.62
C GLY A 178 -2.54 -2.97 -5.99
N VAL A 179 -3.73 -3.56 -5.98
CA VAL A 179 -3.93 -4.95 -6.44
C VAL A 179 -3.57 -5.06 -7.93
N GLU A 180 -3.94 -4.06 -8.74
CA GLU A 180 -3.50 -3.96 -10.14
C GLU A 180 -1.97 -3.89 -10.28
N ALA A 181 -1.29 -3.15 -9.40
CA ALA A 181 0.16 -3.08 -9.36
C ALA A 181 0.81 -4.43 -9.00
N VAL A 182 0.29 -5.14 -7.99
CA VAL A 182 0.76 -6.48 -7.60
C VAL A 182 0.60 -7.46 -8.76
N ASN A 183 -0.57 -7.48 -9.39
CA ASN A 183 -0.86 -8.35 -10.53
C ASN A 183 0.02 -8.03 -11.74
N SER A 184 0.22 -6.74 -12.04
CA SER A 184 1.10 -6.29 -13.12
C SER A 184 2.57 -6.67 -12.88
N ALA A 185 2.98 -6.79 -11.62
CA ALA A 185 4.28 -7.31 -11.22
C ALA A 185 4.40 -8.84 -11.34
N GLN A 186 3.33 -9.55 -11.74
CA GLN A 186 3.25 -11.02 -11.78
C GLN A 186 3.46 -11.69 -10.41
N MET A 187 3.06 -10.99 -9.35
CA MET A 187 3.07 -11.48 -7.97
C MET A 187 1.68 -12.02 -7.61
N PHE A 188 1.60 -12.85 -6.57
CA PHE A 188 0.30 -13.30 -6.05
C PHE A 188 -0.34 -12.20 -5.21
N SER A 189 -1.54 -11.75 -5.55
CA SER A 189 -2.21 -10.65 -4.86
C SER A 189 -3.18 -11.11 -3.79
N VAL A 190 -3.07 -10.50 -2.60
CA VAL A 190 -4.01 -10.64 -1.50
C VAL A 190 -4.66 -9.29 -1.25
N GLY A 191 -5.95 -9.21 -1.55
CA GLY A 191 -6.78 -8.02 -1.29
C GLY A 191 -7.43 -8.09 0.09
N VAL A 192 -7.45 -6.97 0.81
CA VAL A 192 -8.17 -6.80 2.08
C VAL A 192 -9.33 -5.83 1.89
N GLY A 193 -10.56 -6.31 2.02
CA GLY A 193 -11.77 -5.51 1.91
C GLY A 193 -12.86 -6.19 1.10
N SER A 194 -13.77 -5.38 0.52
CA SER A 194 -14.92 -5.91 -0.21
C SER A 194 -14.50 -6.62 -1.49
N PHE A 195 -14.94 -7.88 -1.65
CA PHE A 195 -14.79 -8.64 -2.88
C PHE A 195 -15.35 -7.91 -4.11
N GLU A 196 -16.42 -7.13 -3.97
CA GLU A 196 -16.99 -6.35 -5.08
C GLU A 196 -15.93 -5.43 -5.73
N HIS A 197 -15.09 -4.80 -4.90
CA HIS A 197 -14.06 -3.87 -5.36
C HIS A 197 -12.73 -4.56 -5.68
N LEU A 198 -12.39 -5.65 -4.98
CA LEU A 198 -11.08 -6.31 -5.08
C LEU A 198 -11.14 -7.68 -5.79
N HIS A 199 -12.18 -7.95 -6.59
CA HIS A 199 -12.38 -9.23 -7.28
C HIS A 199 -11.25 -9.61 -8.25
N HIS A 200 -10.37 -8.68 -8.61
CA HIS A 200 -9.18 -8.91 -9.43
C HIS A 200 -7.97 -9.39 -8.61
N ALA A 201 -8.04 -9.42 -7.28
CA ALA A 201 -7.02 -10.06 -6.46
C ALA A 201 -7.13 -11.59 -6.57
N ASP A 202 -6.01 -12.28 -6.43
CA ASP A 202 -5.96 -13.75 -6.46
C ASP A 202 -6.62 -14.39 -5.23
N TYR A 203 -6.53 -13.69 -4.10
CA TYR A 203 -7.20 -14.02 -2.85
C TYR A 203 -7.73 -12.76 -2.18
N VAL A 204 -8.96 -12.80 -1.68
CA VAL A 204 -9.58 -11.66 -0.97
C VAL A 204 -10.01 -12.13 0.41
N VAL A 205 -9.74 -11.31 1.41
CA VAL A 205 -10.29 -11.40 2.77
C VAL A 205 -11.05 -10.13 3.10
N GLU A 206 -12.03 -10.19 4.00
CA GLU A 206 -12.83 -8.99 4.33
C GLU A 206 -12.11 -8.07 5.33
N ASP A 207 -11.28 -8.63 6.20
CA ASP A 207 -10.59 -7.94 7.29
C ASP A 207 -9.17 -8.49 7.50
N THR A 208 -8.25 -7.66 8.01
CA THR A 208 -6.86 -8.08 8.22
C THR A 208 -6.73 -9.22 9.25
N SER A 209 -7.70 -9.40 10.16
CA SER A 209 -7.71 -10.54 11.10
C SER A 209 -7.83 -11.90 10.42
N GLU A 210 -8.28 -11.93 9.16
CA GLU A 210 -8.40 -13.13 8.33
C GLU A 210 -7.12 -13.42 7.52
N LEU A 211 -6.09 -12.57 7.61
CA LEU A 211 -4.79 -12.78 6.97
C LEU A 211 -3.97 -13.84 7.70
N ILE A 212 -4.45 -15.07 7.65
CA ILE A 212 -3.81 -16.23 8.26
C ILE A 212 -2.77 -16.79 7.30
N PHE A 213 -1.52 -16.89 7.77
CA PHE A 213 -0.38 -17.33 6.97
C PHE A 213 -0.66 -18.63 6.23
N GLU A 214 -1.13 -19.66 6.93
CA GLU A 214 -1.41 -20.98 6.37
C GLU A 214 -2.47 -20.95 5.26
N ASP A 215 -3.49 -20.10 5.38
CA ASP A 215 -4.54 -19.95 4.38
C ASP A 215 -4.02 -19.24 3.14
N ILE A 216 -3.23 -18.16 3.31
CA ILE A 216 -2.57 -17.46 2.20
C ILE A 216 -1.66 -18.43 1.42
N ILE A 217 -0.83 -19.23 2.12
CA ILE A 217 0.03 -20.23 1.47
C ILE A 217 -0.79 -21.25 0.68
N LYS A 218 -1.91 -21.72 1.24
CA LYS A 218 -2.78 -22.69 0.57
C LYS A 218 -3.37 -22.11 -0.72
N GLN A 219 -3.82 -20.86 -0.72
CA GLN A 219 -4.33 -20.21 -1.93
C GLN A 219 -3.23 -19.96 -2.97
N TYR A 220 -2.05 -19.50 -2.53
CA TYR A 220 -0.88 -19.33 -3.37
C TYR A 220 -0.51 -20.63 -4.11
N GLN A 221 -0.45 -21.75 -3.39
CA GLN A 221 -0.14 -23.05 -3.97
C GLN A 221 -1.20 -23.51 -4.97
N LYS A 222 -2.49 -23.35 -4.64
CA LYS A 222 -3.61 -23.70 -5.52
C LYS A 222 -3.55 -22.97 -6.86
N GLN A 223 -3.25 -21.67 -6.86
CA GLN A 223 -3.15 -20.91 -8.11
C GLN A 223 -1.94 -21.31 -8.95
N ARG A 224 -0.79 -21.59 -8.30
CA ARG A 224 0.41 -22.08 -9.00
C ARG A 224 0.20 -23.44 -9.66
N GLU A 225 -0.64 -24.28 -9.09
CA GLU A 225 -1.05 -25.55 -9.70
C GLU A 225 -1.97 -25.33 -10.90
N ALA A 226 -2.95 -24.42 -10.78
CA ALA A 226 -3.86 -24.08 -11.87
C ALA A 226 -3.13 -23.50 -13.10
N GLY A 227 -2.14 -22.62 -12.89
CA GLY A 227 -1.36 -22.01 -13.98
C GLY A 227 -0.45 -22.98 -14.76
N LYS A 228 -0.11 -24.14 -14.17
CA LYS A 228 0.65 -25.20 -14.86
C LYS A 228 -0.23 -26.07 -15.76
N SER A 229 -1.55 -26.11 -15.52
CA SER A 229 -2.48 -26.97 -16.28
C SER A 229 -2.90 -26.35 -17.63
N THR A 230 -2.66 -25.07 -17.85
CA THR A 230 -3.02 -24.34 -19.09
C THR A 230 -1.87 -24.22 -20.09
N THR A 231 -0.68 -24.76 -19.78
CA THR A 231 0.53 -24.67 -20.63
C THR A 231 1.01 -26.02 -21.19
N THR A 232 0.18 -27.06 -21.13
CA THR A 232 0.37 -28.37 -21.80
C THR A 232 -0.72 -28.61 -22.82
#